data_AF-A0ABD5FQ65-F1
#
_entry.id   AF-A0ABD5FQ65-F1
#
_cell.length_a   1.000
_cell.length_b   1.000
_cell.length_c   1.000
_cell.angle_alpha   90.00
_cell.angle_beta   90.00
_cell.angle_gamma   90.00
#
_symmetry.space_group_name_H-M   'P 1'
#
loop_
_entity.id
_entity.type
_entity.pdbx_description
1 polymer ?
#
loop_
_entity_poly.entity_id
_entity_poly.type
_entity_poly.pdbx_seq_one_letter_code
_entity_poly.pdbx_strand_id
1 'polypeptide(L)' 'MIKNHLIDQICCLDQNTDILELIESICFNTIVLDLRAENDNCVTHIILDQKMAQKLSESLRKWAEGGNNENN' A
#
# COMPACT_ATOMS: atom_id res chain seq x y z
N MET A 1 -18.65 3.67 16.16
CA MET A 1 -17.90 2.56 15.54
C MET A 1 -17.01 3.18 14.48
N ILE A 2 -15.70 3.25 14.73
CA ILE A 2 -14.78 3.80 13.73
C ILE A 2 -14.69 2.75 12.62
N LYS A 3 -15.04 3.16 11.39
CA LYS A 3 -15.06 2.28 10.22
C LYS A 3 -13.75 2.44 9.47
N ASN A 4 -13.26 1.35 8.89
CA ASN A 4 -12.19 1.41 7.91
C ASN A 4 -12.58 2.39 6.80
N HIS A 5 -11.65 3.23 6.39
CA HIS A 5 -11.87 4.25 5.39
C HIS A 5 -11.01 3.95 4.17
N LEU A 6 -11.66 3.64 3.04
CA LEU A 6 -10.96 3.52 1.76
C LEU A 6 -10.42 4.89 1.37
N ILE A 7 -9.09 5.00 1.29
CA ILE A 7 -8.38 6.20 0.88
C ILE A 7 -8.29 6.25 -0.64
N ASP A 8 -7.86 5.15 -1.25
CA ASP A 8 -7.64 5.07 -2.70
C ASP A 8 -7.79 3.64 -3.22
N GLN A 9 -8.06 3.50 -4.51
CA GLN A 9 -8.17 2.21 -5.19
C GLN A 9 -7.55 2.31 -6.58
N ILE A 10 -6.65 1.39 -6.87
CA ILE A 10 -5.97 1.27 -8.16
C ILE A 10 -6.38 -0.07 -8.77
N CYS A 11 -7.05 0.00 -9.92
CA CYS A 11 -7.33 -1.19 -10.73
C CYS A 11 -6.15 -1.43 -11.68
N CYS A 12 -5.52 -2.59 -11.57
CA CYS A 12 -4.48 -3.01 -12.51
C CYS A 12 -5.14 -3.39 -13.85
N LEU A 13 -4.58 -2.87 -14.95
CA LEU A 13 -5.07 -3.11 -16.31
C LEU A 13 -4.48 -4.38 -16.94
N ASP A 14 -3.71 -5.17 -16.20
CA ASP A 14 -3.11 -6.40 -16.70
C ASP A 14 -4.11 -7.57 -16.73
N GLN A 15 -3.64 -8.74 -17.15
CA GLN A 15 -4.49 -9.92 -17.36
C GLN A 15 -5.07 -10.52 -16.07
N ASN A 16 -4.56 -10.13 -14.89
CA ASN A 16 -4.98 -10.74 -13.63
C ASN A 16 -6.15 -9.97 -12.98
N THR A 17 -6.49 -8.79 -13.51
CA THR A 17 -7.60 -7.95 -13.02
C THR A 17 -7.46 -7.64 -11.53
N ASP A 18 -6.23 -7.34 -11.10
CA ASP A 18 -5.92 -7.14 -9.68
C ASP A 18 -6.41 -5.78 -9.20
N ILE A 19 -6.94 -5.73 -7.98
CA ILE A 19 -7.31 -4.49 -7.31
C ILE A 19 -6.35 -4.26 -6.14
N LEU A 20 -5.72 -3.09 -6.11
CA LEU A 20 -4.97 -2.60 -4.95
C LEU A 20 -5.78 -1.50 -4.25
N GLU A 21 -6.13 -1.72 -2.99
CA GLU A 21 -6.84 -0.77 -2.14
C GLU A 21 -5.91 -0.25 -1.05
N LEU A 22 -5.99 1.06 -0.82
CA LEU A 22 -5.34 1.75 0.27
C LEU A 22 -6.39 2.10 1.32
N ILE A 23 -6.31 1.50 2.50
CA ILE A 23 -7.36 1.59 3.52
C ILE A 23 -6.76 2.12 4.82
N GLU A 24 -7.34 3.18 5.39
CA GLU A 24 -7.09 3.56 6.78
C GLU A 24 -7.88 2.61 7.69
N SER A 25 -7.17 1.90 8.56
CA SER A 25 -7.75 0.91 9.47
C SER A 25 -7.32 1.15 10.91
N ILE A 26 -8.06 0.58 11.87
CA ILE A 26 -7.67 0.57 13.29
C ILE A 26 -7.28 -0.84 13.71
N CYS A 27 -6.05 -1.00 14.18
CA CYS A 27 -5.54 -2.23 14.77
C CYS A 27 -5.12 -1.96 16.22
N PHE A 28 -5.75 -2.63 17.19
CA PHE A 28 -5.49 -2.43 18.64
C PHE A 28 -5.44 -0.94 19.06
N ASN A 29 -6.45 -0.16 18.69
CA ASN A 29 -6.54 1.30 18.94
C ASN A 29 -5.44 2.16 18.29
N THR A 30 -4.71 1.61 17.32
CA THR A 30 -3.70 2.33 16.53
C THR A 30 -4.20 2.51 15.11
N ILE A 31 -4.11 3.72 14.57
CA ILE A 31 -4.38 3.99 13.15
C ILE A 31 -3.23 3.42 12.32
N VAL A 32 -3.56 2.59 11.34
CA VAL A 32 -2.62 1.92 10.44
C VAL A 32 -3.07 2.08 8.99
N LEU A 33 -2.11 1.95 8.08
CA LEU A 33 -2.34 1.91 6.66
C LEU A 33 -2.39 0.43 6.22
N ASP A 34 -3.51 0.00 5.66
CA ASP A 34 -3.70 -1.35 5.12
C ASP A 34 -3.65 -1.29 3.59
N LEU A 35 -2.62 -1.91 3.02
CA LEU A 35 -2.49 -2.15 1.59
C LEU A 35 -3.11 -3.52 1.29
N ARG A 36 -4.31 -3.52 0.72
CA ARG A 36 -5.05 -4.73 0.37
C ARG A 36 -4.94 -4.99 -1.13
N ALA A 37 -4.39 -6.13 -1.51
CA ALA A 37 -4.35 -6.59 -2.89
C ALA A 37 -5.22 -7.84 -3.05
N GLU A 38 -6.05 -7.88 -4.08
CA GLU A 38 -6.87 -9.04 -4.44
C GLU A 38 -6.53 -9.52 -5.85
N ASN A 39 -6.23 -10.81 -5.98
CA ASN A 39 -5.88 -11.51 -7.22
C ASN A 39 -6.44 -12.95 -7.15
N ASP A 40 -7.23 -13.39 -8.14
CA ASP A 40 -7.75 -14.77 -8.24
C ASP A 40 -8.30 -15.37 -6.93
N ASN A 41 -9.12 -14.58 -6.21
CA ASN A 41 -9.68 -14.89 -4.88
C ASN A 41 -8.65 -15.01 -3.73
N CYS A 42 -7.39 -14.70 -3.97
CA CYS A 42 -6.37 -14.53 -2.94
C CYS A 42 -6.33 -13.06 -2.51
N VAL A 43 -6.45 -12.82 -1.20
CA VAL A 43 -6.36 -11.47 -0.62
C VAL A 43 -5.08 -11.38 0.21
N THR A 44 -4.22 -10.43 -0.14
CA THR A 44 -3.01 -10.11 0.61
C THR A 44 -3.17 -8.77 1.30
N HIS A 45 -2.82 -8.71 2.58
CA HIS A 45 -2.81 -7.49 3.38
C HIS A 45 -1.39 -7.17 3.85
N ILE A 46 -0.97 -5.93 3.66
CA ILE A 46 0.25 -5.39 4.28
C ILE A 46 -0.18 -4.25 5.20
N ILE A 47 -0.05 -4.48 6.51
CA ILE A 47 -0.40 -3.51 7.54
C ILE A 47 0.84 -2.73 7.94
N LEU A 48 0.79 -1.42 7.76
CA LEU A 48 1.89 -0.50 8.05
C LEU A 48 1.48 0.46 9.16
N ASP A 49 2.31 0.57 10.18
CA ASP A 49 2.24 1.71 11.08
C ASP A 49 2.71 2.99 10.36
N GLN A 50 2.48 4.14 10.99
CA GLN A 50 2.84 5.43 10.42
C GLN A 50 4.33 5.52 10.04
N LYS A 51 5.23 4.94 10.84
CA LYS A 51 6.67 5.01 10.62
C LYS A 51 7.10 4.15 9.43
N MET A 52 6.52 2.97 9.29
CA MET A 52 6.75 2.08 8.16
C MET A 52 6.16 2.64 6.87
N ALA A 53 4.96 3.23 6.92
CA ALA A 53 4.33 3.90 5.79
C ALA A 53 5.18 5.06 5.26
N GLN A 54 5.75 5.89 6.15
CA GLN A 54 6.67 6.96 5.77
C GLN A 54 7.93 6.43 5.08
N LYS A 55 8.59 5.42 5.66
CA LYS A 55 9.78 4.80 5.06
C LYS A 55 9.50 4.19 3.69
N LEU A 56 8.37 3.52 3.53
CA LEU A 56 7.94 2.95 2.26
C LEU A 56 7.73 4.05 1.23
N SER A 57 7.02 5.13 1.59
CA SER A 57 6.81 6.28 0.70
C SER A 57 8.12 6.91 0.24
N GLU A 58 9.09 7.11 1.14
CA GLU A 58 10.41 7.63 0.79
C GLU A 58 11.16 6.70 -0.16
N SER A 59 11.09 5.38 0.09
CA SER A 59 11.76 4.37 -0.73
C SER A 59 11.16 4.30 -2.14
N LEU A 60 9.83 4.34 -2.25
CA LEU A 60 9.11 4.36 -3.52
C LEU A 60 9.37 5.65 -4.30
N ARG A 61 9.41 6.82 -3.62
CA ARG A 61 9.75 8.08 -4.26
C ARG A 61 11.15 8.04 -4.86
N LYS A 62 12.14 7.57 -4.10
CA LYS A 62 13.52 7.39 -4.60
C LYS A 62 13.57 6.46 -5.80
N TRP A 63 12.84 5.34 -5.75
CA TRP A 63 12.75 4.40 -6.86
C TRP A 63 12.15 5.06 -8.12
N ALA A 64 11.03 5.76 -7.99
CA ALA A 64 10.35 6.43 -9.10
C ALA A 64 11.17 7.57 -9.73
N GLU A 65 11.99 8.25 -8.92
CA GLU A 65 12.94 9.28 -9.38
C GLU A 65 14.18 8.69 -10.10
N GLY A 66 14.19 7.38 -10.34
CA GLY A 66 15.28 6.69 -11.05
C GLY A 66 16.38 6.18 -10.13
N GLY A 67 16.08 6.02 -8.83
CA GLY A 67 16.86 5.28 -7.84
C GLY A 67 18.36 5.25 -8.10
N ASN A 68 19.01 6.42 -8.02
CA ASN A 68 20.44 6.69 -8.22
C ASN A 68 21.26 5.60 -8.95
N ASN A 69 21.82 5.99 -10.10
CA ASN A 69 23.14 5.59 -10.58
C ASN A 69 24.06 5.07 -9.44
N GLU A 70 24.09 3.76 -9.22
CA GLU A 70 25.16 3.09 -8.47
C GLU A 70 26.40 2.83 -9.34
N ASN A 71 26.48 3.45 -10.53
CA ASN A 71 27.64 3.36 -11.43
C ASN A 71 28.06 4.75 -11.95
N ASN A 72 29.01 5.38 -11.25
CA ASN A 72 30.27 5.88 -11.84
C ASN A 72 31.29 6.22 -10.74
#